data_AF-A0A818B2M7-F1
#
_entry.id   AF-A0A818B2M7-F1
#
_cell.length_a   1.000
_cell.length_b   1.000
_cell.length_c   1.000
_cell.angle_alpha   90.00
_cell.angle_beta   90.00
_cell.angle_gamma   90.00
#
_symmetry.space_group_name_H-M   'P 1'
#
loop_
_entity.id
_entity.type
_entity.pdbx_description
1 polymer ?
#
loop_
_entity_poly.entity_id
_entity_poly.type
_entity_poly.pdbx_seq_one_letter_code
_entity_poly.pdbx_strand_id
1 'polypeptide(L)'
;MRFDDLLPIVNQRKISNAIIKLILKHLNIFLFQTGELMFKQINIPFIMMEWANIKTVKYRANLILEFFLNRHYIPYDSETCQPRNQTNYFLWNIQDIL
;
A
#
# COMPACT_ATOMS: atom_id res chain seq x y z
N MET A 1 -8.44 -16.55 -6.39
CA MET A 1 -7.32 -16.14 -7.26
C MET A 1 -6.44 -15.19 -6.47
N ARG A 2 -5.21 -15.58 -6.13
CA ARG A 2 -4.18 -14.84 -5.38
C ARG A 2 -3.47 -13.83 -6.29
N PHE A 3 -2.89 -12.78 -5.70
CA PHE A 3 -2.06 -11.85 -6.47
C PHE A 3 -0.84 -12.54 -7.05
N ASP A 4 -0.21 -13.44 -6.27
CA ASP A 4 0.91 -14.28 -6.73
C ASP A 4 0.54 -15.23 -7.89
N ASP A 5 -0.76 -15.51 -8.13
CA ASP A 5 -1.16 -16.33 -9.28
C ASP A 5 -0.93 -15.60 -10.62
N LEU A 6 -0.65 -14.28 -10.60
CA LEU A 6 -0.26 -13.49 -11.77
C LEU A 6 1.23 -13.64 -12.13
N LEU A 7 2.05 -14.17 -11.22
CA LEU A 7 3.50 -14.26 -11.38
C LEU A 7 3.96 -15.04 -12.63
N PRO A 8 3.33 -16.16 -13.02
CA PRO A 8 3.68 -16.85 -14.26
C PRO A 8 3.53 -15.95 -15.50
N ILE A 9 2.50 -15.09 -15.53
CA ILE A 9 2.25 -14.16 -16.65
C ILE A 9 3.32 -13.06 -16.68
N VAL A 10 3.66 -12.50 -15.52
CA VAL A 10 4.75 -11.53 -15.37
C VAL A 10 6.07 -12.10 -15.89
N ASN A 11 6.40 -13.33 -15.46
CA ASN A 11 7.63 -14.02 -15.83
C ASN A 11 7.66 -14.36 -17.33
N GLN A 12 6.55 -14.82 -17.89
CA GLN A 12 6.42 -15.07 -19.33
C GLN A 12 6.66 -13.81 -20.15
N ARG A 13 6.22 -12.65 -19.64
CA ARG A 13 6.42 -11.34 -20.26
C ARG A 13 7.76 -10.69 -19.95
N LYS A 14 8.63 -11.36 -19.16
CA LYS A 14 9.95 -10.88 -18.74
C LYS A 14 9.88 -9.52 -18.03
N ILE A 15 8.79 -9.26 -17.30
CA ILE A 15 8.65 -8.04 -16.51
C ILE A 15 9.48 -8.21 -15.24
N SER A 16 10.61 -7.51 -15.16
CA SER A 16 11.51 -7.55 -14.01
C SER A 16 11.46 -6.29 -13.15
N ASN A 17 10.96 -5.19 -13.69
CA ASN A 17 10.83 -3.90 -13.02
C ASN A 17 9.40 -3.38 -13.15
N ALA A 18 8.86 -2.80 -12.07
CA ALA A 18 7.53 -2.19 -12.10
C ALA A 18 7.45 -0.99 -11.15
N ILE A 19 6.65 0.00 -11.52
CA ILE A 19 6.19 1.05 -10.59
C ILE A 19 4.74 0.74 -10.28
N ILE A 20 4.37 0.82 -9.00
CA ILE A 20 3.01 0.52 -8.56
C ILE A 20 2.32 1.80 -8.11
N LYS A 21 1.09 2.00 -8.59
CA LYS A 21 0.14 2.96 -8.02
C LYS A 21 -1.02 2.19 -7.39
N LEU A 22 -1.24 2.38 -6.08
CA LEU A 22 -2.30 1.75 -5.32
C LEU A 22 -3.33 2.80 -4.90
N ILE A 23 -4.58 2.54 -5.24
CA ILE A 23 -5.71 3.33 -4.74
C ILE A 23 -6.38 2.49 -3.66
N LEU A 24 -6.08 2.78 -2.40
CA LEU A 24 -6.54 2.01 -1.25
C LEU A 24 -8.02 2.30 -0.97
N LYS A 25 -8.88 1.42 -1.48
CA LYS A 25 -10.31 1.32 -1.17
C LYS A 25 -10.58 0.06 -0.34
N HIS A 26 -11.83 -0.18 0.05
CA HIS A 26 -12.25 -1.27 0.96
C HIS A 26 -11.74 -2.69 0.63
N LEU A 27 -11.19 -2.96 -0.56
CA LEU A 27 -10.87 -4.28 -1.10
C LEU A 27 -9.36 -4.60 -1.23
N ASN A 28 -8.45 -3.69 -0.87
CA ASN A 28 -7.04 -3.89 -1.22
C ASN A 28 -6.26 -4.84 -0.29
N ILE A 29 -6.87 -5.37 0.78
CA ILE A 29 -6.21 -6.29 1.73
C ILE A 29 -5.63 -7.51 1.02
N PHE A 30 -6.33 -7.96 -0.03
CA PHE A 30 -5.99 -9.18 -0.74
C PHE A 30 -4.59 -9.16 -1.37
N LEU A 31 -4.17 -7.99 -1.88
CA LEU A 31 -2.82 -7.78 -2.40
C LEU A 31 -1.76 -8.08 -1.34
N PHE A 32 -1.94 -7.53 -0.15
CA PHE A 32 -0.97 -7.61 0.94
C PHE A 32 -0.91 -8.99 1.59
N GLN A 33 -2.02 -9.74 1.53
CA GLN A 33 -2.07 -11.11 2.05
C GLN A 33 -1.51 -12.15 1.08
N THR A 34 -1.51 -11.86 -0.22
CA THR A 34 -1.27 -12.90 -1.25
C THR A 34 -0.26 -12.52 -2.32
N GLY A 35 0.44 -11.40 -2.15
CA GLY A 35 1.42 -10.86 -3.10
C GLY A 35 2.88 -11.03 -2.68
N GLU A 36 3.18 -12.00 -1.80
CA GLU A 36 4.53 -12.12 -1.26
C GLU A 36 5.56 -12.47 -2.34
N LEU A 37 5.26 -13.45 -3.19
CA LEU A 37 6.18 -13.91 -4.23
C LEU A 37 6.37 -12.85 -5.31
N MET A 38 5.30 -12.14 -5.68
CA MET A 38 5.35 -11.09 -6.69
C MET A 38 6.30 -9.95 -6.27
N PHE A 39 6.22 -9.52 -5.01
CA PHE A 39 7.11 -8.48 -4.47
C PHE A 39 8.54 -8.97 -4.19
N LYS A 40 8.80 -10.29 -4.19
CA LYS A 40 10.16 -10.84 -4.11
C LYS A 40 10.84 -10.97 -5.49
N GLN A 41 10.06 -11.22 -6.55
CA GLN A 41 10.62 -11.49 -7.88
C GLN A 41 10.68 -10.25 -8.78
N ILE A 42 9.77 -9.30 -8.59
CA ILE A 42 9.75 -8.05 -9.36
C ILE A 42 10.46 -6.97 -8.55
N ASN A 43 11.41 -6.28 -9.18
CA ASN A 43 11.99 -5.07 -8.62
C ASN A 43 10.97 -3.92 -8.69
N ILE A 44 10.48 -3.49 -7.53
CA ILE A 44 9.51 -2.39 -7.42
C ILE A 44 10.20 -1.27 -6.63
N PRO A 45 10.88 -0.32 -7.29
CA PRO A 45 11.62 0.74 -6.60
C PRO A 45 10.71 1.82 -6.01
N PHE A 46 9.48 1.96 -6.52
CA PHE A 46 8.57 3.03 -6.10
C PHE A 46 7.13 2.56 -6.05
N ILE A 47 6.44 2.99 -4.98
CA ILE A 47 5.02 2.72 -4.74
C ILE A 47 4.33 4.03 -4.39
N MET A 48 3.40 4.43 -5.24
CA MET A 48 2.51 5.55 -4.99
C MET A 48 1.22 5.04 -4.35
N MET A 49 0.82 5.59 -3.21
CA MET A 49 -0.40 5.19 -2.52
C MET A 49 -1.35 6.37 -2.35
N GLU A 50 -2.60 6.18 -2.78
CA GLU A 50 -3.70 7.10 -2.54
C GLU A 50 -4.64 6.46 -1.52
N TRP A 51 -4.79 7.10 -0.35
CA TRP A 51 -5.69 6.65 0.69
C TRP A 51 -7.07 7.26 0.45
N ALA A 52 -8.07 6.45 0.07
CA ALA A 52 -9.45 6.89 0.24
C ALA A 52 -9.73 7.02 1.75
N ASN A 53 -10.66 7.88 2.16
CA ASN A 53 -10.97 8.14 3.57
C ASN A 53 -11.35 6.82 4.30
N ILE A 54 -10.37 6.12 4.88
CA ILE A 54 -10.55 4.79 5.49
C ILE A 54 -11.16 4.99 6.87
N LYS A 55 -12.46 5.28 6.91
CA LYS A 55 -13.14 5.66 8.14
C LYS A 55 -13.19 4.55 9.20
N THR A 56 -12.88 3.29 8.89
CA THR A 56 -13.42 2.20 9.74
C THR A 56 -12.57 0.98 10.07
N VAL A 57 -11.29 0.84 9.70
CA VAL A 57 -10.54 -0.36 10.17
C VAL A 57 -9.05 -0.10 10.41
N LYS A 58 -8.70 0.36 11.62
CA LYS A 58 -7.30 0.57 12.08
C LYS A 58 -6.40 -0.64 11.79
N TYR A 59 -6.93 -1.86 11.96
CA TYR A 59 -6.23 -3.10 11.68
C TYR A 59 -5.77 -3.23 10.21
N ARG A 60 -6.57 -2.74 9.24
CA ARG A 60 -6.22 -2.81 7.82
C ARG A 60 -5.08 -1.87 7.46
N ALA A 61 -5.10 -0.66 8.02
CA ALA A 61 -4.00 0.29 7.82
C ALA A 61 -2.69 -0.28 8.36
N ASN A 62 -2.71 -0.88 9.56
CA ASN A 62 -1.52 -1.52 10.13
C ASN A 62 -0.99 -2.66 9.25
N LEU A 63 -1.85 -3.55 8.74
CA LEU A 63 -1.43 -4.65 7.87
C LEU A 63 -0.71 -4.13 6.60
N ILE A 64 -1.24 -3.07 5.99
CA ILE A 64 -0.64 -2.45 4.79
C ILE A 64 0.73 -1.84 5.13
N LEU A 65 0.80 -1.08 6.23
CA LEU A 65 2.04 -0.45 6.67
C LEU A 65 3.10 -1.49 7.00
N GLU A 66 2.76 -2.51 7.78
CA GLU A 66 3.67 -3.61 8.12
C GLU A 66 4.18 -4.34 6.87
N PHE A 67 3.30 -4.60 5.90
CA PHE A 67 3.70 -5.24 4.64
C PHE A 67 4.81 -4.46 3.92
N PHE A 68 4.70 -3.14 3.88
CA PHE A 68 5.67 -2.28 3.20
C PHE A 68 6.93 -2.01 4.01
N LEU A 69 6.79 -1.74 5.31
CA LEU A 69 7.93 -1.51 6.21
C LEU A 69 8.84 -2.74 6.30
N ASN A 70 8.26 -3.94 6.36
CA ASN A 70 9.03 -5.21 6.35
C ASN A 70 9.81 -5.43 5.04
N ARG A 71 9.50 -4.68 3.99
CA ARG A 71 10.20 -4.70 2.69
C ARG A 71 11.06 -3.45 2.47
N HIS A 72 11.32 -2.69 3.54
CA HIS A 72 12.11 -1.46 3.51
C HIS A 72 11.56 -0.37 2.58
N TYR A 73 10.26 -0.36 2.32
CA TYR A 73 9.61 0.80 1.70
C TYR A 73 9.47 1.89 2.75
N ILE A 74 10.26 2.95 2.58
CA ILE A 74 10.25 4.12 3.47
C ILE A 74 9.26 5.15 2.89
N PRO A 75 8.30 5.66 3.69
CA PRO A 75 7.43 6.73 3.26
C PRO A 75 8.25 7.98 2.89
N TYR A 76 8.01 8.52 1.70
CA TYR A 76 8.69 9.74 1.24
C TYR A 76 8.11 11.01 1.89
N ASP A 77 6.82 11.00 2.19
CA ASP A 77 6.12 12.06 2.90
C ASP A 77 5.65 11.54 4.26
N SER A 78 6.43 11.87 5.29
CA SER A 78 6.17 11.47 6.67
C SER A 78 5.08 12.31 7.35
N GLU A 79 4.56 13.36 6.71
CA GLU A 79 3.48 14.19 7.26
C GLU A 79 2.11 13.63 6.83
N THR A 80 1.98 13.15 5.59
CA THR A 80 0.72 12.57 5.08
C THR A 80 0.58 11.05 5.33
N CYS A 81 1.69 10.34 5.59
CA CYS A 81 1.69 8.90 5.90
C CYS A 81 1.92 8.59 7.40
N GLN A 82 1.42 9.42 8.33
CA GLN A 82 1.53 9.08 9.76
C GLN A 82 0.48 8.08 10.22
N PRO A 83 0.82 7.17 11.16
CA PRO A 83 -0.18 6.43 11.91
C PRO A 83 -1.17 7.41 12.55
N ARG A 84 -2.47 7.11 12.48
CA ARG A 84 -3.52 7.98 13.05
C ARG A 84 -3.31 8.14 14.56
N ASN A 85 -2.77 9.29 14.98
CA ASN A 85 -2.76 9.75 16.38
C ASN A 85 -3.85 10.84 16.57
N GLN A 86 -4.16 11.19 17.82
CA GLN A 86 -5.23 12.16 18.12
C GLN A 86 -4.96 13.55 17.52
N THR A 87 -3.70 13.96 17.40
CA THR A 87 -3.27 15.24 16.83
C THR A 87 -3.50 15.28 15.32
N ASN A 88 -3.18 14.20 14.61
CA ASN A 88 -3.31 14.10 13.15
C ASN A 88 -4.77 13.97 12.71
N TYR A 89 -5.64 13.43 13.58
CA TYR A 89 -7.08 13.34 13.32
C TYR A 89 -7.77 14.71 13.18
N PHE A 90 -7.35 15.71 13.96
CA PHE A 90 -7.89 17.06 13.83
C PHE A 90 -7.40 17.72 12.54
N LEU A 91 -6.12 17.61 12.23
CA LEU A 91 -5.53 18.25 11.03
C LEU A 91 -6.14 17.71 9.72
N TRP A 92 -6.37 16.40 9.62
CA TRP A 92 -6.96 15.81 8.40
C TRP A 92 -8.43 16.16 8.20
N ASN A 93 -9.19 16.40 9.27
CA ASN A 93 -10.60 16.81 9.16
C ASN A 93 -10.78 18.32 8.90
N ILE A 94 -9.77 19.15 9.17
CA ILE A 94 -9.85 20.60 8.91
C ILE A 94 -9.63 20.91 7.42
N GLN A 95 -8.81 20.11 6.73
CA GLN A 95 -8.59 20.25 5.28
C GLN A 95 -9.79 19.80 4.43
N ASP A 96 -10.77 19.09 5.02
CA ASP A 96 -12.00 18.64 4.36
C ASP A 96 -13.14 19.69 4.38
N ILE A 97 -12.91 20.91 4.90
CA ILE A 97 -13.93 21.99 5.02
C ILE A 97 -13.61 23.22 4.11
N LEU A 98 -12.73 23.09 3.11
CA LEU A 98 -12.53 24.12 2.07
C LEU A 98 -12.68 23.55 0.66
#